data_AF-A0A926CPP9-F1
#
_entry.id   AF-A0A926CPP9-F1
#
_cell.length_a   1.000
_cell.length_b   1.000
_cell.length_c   1.000
_cell.angle_alpha   90.00
_cell.angle_beta   90.00
_cell.angle_gamma   90.00
#
_symmetry.space_group_name_H-M   'P 1'
#
loop_
_entity.id
_entity.type
_entity.pdbx_description
1 polymer ?
#
loop_
_entity_poly.entity_id
_entity_poly.type
_entity_poly.pdbx_seq_one_letter_code
_entity_poly.pdbx_strand_id
1 'polypeptide(L)'
;MSTATTPPPELPEQPRKRKSRVLRILLWVFGTLLGLVLLLVVAALIILPSDWFREKIRARAVYEIEKASGGRVEIGAFRYDWSSLTFEIAPFVVHGTEPASEAPLFRAESVKVGLKIISAFKRDVDIASLYVEQPKVNLLVDASGTTNIPKPKTQTKSDKDPIEQILELA
;
A
#
# COMPACT_ATOMS: atom_id res chain seq x y z
N MET A 1 46.96 13.75 81.00
CA MET A 1 45.56 13.27 81.03
C MET A 1 44.93 13.68 79.71
N SER A 2 44.66 12.70 78.84
CA SER A 2 44.26 12.91 77.44
C SER A 2 42.77 13.18 77.32
N THR A 3 42.41 14.21 76.57
CA THR A 3 41.05 14.73 76.35
C THR A 3 40.23 13.82 75.44
N ALA A 4 39.04 13.43 75.90
CA ALA A 4 38.03 12.77 75.08
C ALA A 4 37.56 13.72 73.97
N THR A 5 37.81 13.34 72.71
CA THR A 5 37.23 13.99 71.53
C THR A 5 36.07 13.13 71.05
N THR A 6 34.85 13.61 71.25
CA THR A 6 33.64 13.00 70.69
C THR A 6 33.64 13.22 69.17
N PRO A 7 33.45 12.18 68.34
CA PRO A 7 33.33 12.37 66.90
C PRO A 7 32.01 13.10 66.56
N PRO A 8 32.01 14.01 65.58
CA PRO A 8 30.79 14.69 65.13
C PRO A 8 29.75 13.69 64.57
N PRO A 9 28.44 13.96 64.69
CA PRO A 9 27.41 13.13 64.08
C PRO A 9 27.53 13.13 62.54
N GLU A 10 27.56 11.95 61.94
CA GLU A 10 27.54 11.75 60.50
C GLU A 10 26.30 12.42 59.89
N LEU A 11 26.52 13.33 58.93
CA LEU A 11 25.44 13.93 58.15
C LEU A 11 24.85 12.86 57.24
N PRO A 12 23.52 12.71 57.15
CA PRO A 12 22.90 11.73 56.28
C PRO A 12 23.27 12.01 54.82
N GLU A 13 23.91 11.04 54.16
CA GLU A 13 24.19 11.10 52.72
C GLU A 13 22.87 11.25 51.94
N GLN A 14 22.66 12.44 51.36
CA GLN A 14 21.49 12.74 50.55
C GLN A 14 21.55 11.97 49.22
N PRO A 15 20.64 11.03 48.93
CA PRO A 15 20.70 10.28 47.70
C PRO A 15 20.05 11.05 46.54
N ARG A 16 20.67 10.90 45.34
CA ARG A 16 20.09 10.93 43.98
C ARG A 16 19.88 12.29 43.29
N LYS A 17 20.89 12.71 42.51
CA LYS A 17 20.75 13.58 41.31
C LYS A 17 21.14 12.89 39.99
N ARG A 18 20.74 11.63 39.77
CA ARG A 18 21.01 10.89 38.51
C ARG A 18 19.89 11.00 37.46
N LYS A 19 18.68 11.40 37.86
CA LYS A 19 17.48 11.40 36.98
C LYS A 19 17.46 12.54 35.93
N SER A 20 18.17 13.65 36.14
CA SER A 20 18.06 14.83 35.27
C SER A 20 18.78 14.70 33.92
N ARG A 21 19.89 13.94 33.85
CA ARG A 21 20.61 13.72 32.58
C ARG A 21 19.85 12.77 31.66
N VAL A 22 19.29 11.70 32.21
CA VAL A 22 18.48 10.73 31.47
C VAL A 22 17.22 11.40 30.93
N LEU A 23 16.56 12.24 31.74
CA LEU A 23 15.39 13.02 31.31
C LEU A 23 15.72 13.98 30.16
N ARG A 24 16.87 14.65 30.19
CA ARG A 24 17.33 15.51 29.08
C ARG A 24 17.57 14.71 27.80
N ILE A 25 18.24 13.56 27.89
CA ILE A 25 18.50 12.71 26.72
C ILE A 25 17.18 12.20 26.12
N LEU A 26 16.26 11.72 26.96
CA LEU A 26 14.91 11.32 26.53
C LEU A 26 14.18 12.45 25.81
N LEU A 27 14.26 13.68 26.34
CA LEU A 27 13.63 14.85 25.72
C LEU A 27 14.23 15.15 24.32
N TRP A 28 15.54 15.04 24.17
CA TRP A 28 16.23 15.26 22.89
C TRP A 28 15.95 14.15 21.88
N VAL A 29 15.91 12.89 22.32
CA VAL A 29 15.53 11.75 21.48
C VAL A 29 14.08 11.91 21.02
N PHE A 30 13.17 12.24 21.94
CA PHE A 30 11.76 12.46 21.62
C PHE A 30 11.58 13.66 20.68
N GLY A 31 12.26 14.78 20.94
CA GLY A 31 12.22 15.96 20.07
C GLY A 31 12.74 15.67 18.67
N THR A 32 13.86 14.95 18.56
CA THR A 32 14.41 14.52 17.27
C THR A 32 13.46 13.58 16.53
N LEU A 33 12.90 12.59 17.23
CA LEU A 33 11.95 11.65 16.65
C LEU A 33 10.69 12.37 16.16
N LEU A 34 10.15 13.29 16.96
CA LEU A 34 8.99 14.10 16.60
C LEU A 34 9.29 15.01 15.40
N GLY A 35 10.47 15.62 15.37
CA GLY A 35 10.93 16.43 14.23
C GLY A 35 11.06 15.59 12.96
N LEU A 36 11.58 14.37 13.05
CA LEU A 36 11.67 13.44 11.91
C LEU A 36 10.28 13.04 11.41
N VAL A 37 9.35 12.70 12.32
CA VAL A 37 7.97 12.38 11.96
C VAL A 37 7.30 13.56 11.26
N LEU A 38 7.47 14.78 11.78
CA LEU A 38 6.90 15.98 11.17
C LEU A 38 7.47 16.22 9.77
N LEU A 39 8.78 16.05 9.59
CA LEU A 39 9.44 16.18 8.29
C LEU A 39 8.89 15.17 7.28
N LEU A 40 8.69 13.91 7.69
CA LEU A 40 8.09 12.89 6.83
C LEU A 40 6.64 13.24 6.45
N VAL A 41 5.85 13.76 7.39
CA VAL A 41 4.47 14.20 7.10
C VAL A 41 4.46 15.36 6.09
N VAL A 42 5.31 16.36 6.26
CA VAL A 42 5.43 17.48 5.32
C VAL A 42 5.86 17.00 3.94
N ALA A 43 6.86 16.12 3.87
CA ALA A 43 7.29 15.52 2.61
C ALA A 43 6.14 14.76 1.94
N ALA A 44 5.36 13.96 2.69
CA ALA A 44 4.20 13.26 2.16
C ALA A 44 3.13 14.22 1.63
N LEU A 45 2.82 15.30 2.35
CA LEU A 45 1.86 16.32 1.91
C LEU A 45 2.27 17.04 0.62
N ILE A 46 3.56 17.10 0.31
CA ILE A 46 4.07 17.67 -0.95
C ILE A 46 4.10 16.61 -2.06
N ILE A 47 4.53 15.39 -1.75
CA ILE A 47 4.78 14.34 -2.74
C ILE A 47 3.49 13.63 -3.18
N LEU A 48 2.59 13.25 -2.26
CA LEU A 48 1.36 12.51 -2.60
C LEU A 48 0.45 13.24 -3.61
N PRO A 49 0.23 14.56 -3.53
CA PRO A 49 -0.58 15.25 -4.52
C PRO A 49 0.15 15.53 -5.86
N SER A 50 1.47 15.30 -5.93
CA SER A 50 2.29 15.68 -7.09
C SER A 50 1.99 14.86 -8.35
N ASP A 51 2.20 15.48 -9.51
CA ASP A 51 2.00 14.79 -10.81
C ASP A 51 2.98 13.64 -11.02
N TRP A 52 4.19 13.73 -10.48
CA TRP A 52 5.15 12.62 -10.50
C TRP A 52 4.61 11.37 -9.79
N PHE A 53 3.98 11.54 -8.63
CA PHE A 53 3.40 10.43 -7.88
C PHE A 53 2.16 9.85 -8.59
N ARG A 54 1.34 10.72 -9.22
CA ARG A 54 0.21 10.28 -10.06
C ARG A 54 0.67 9.37 -11.19
N GLU A 55 1.69 9.77 -11.94
CA GLU A 55 2.20 8.95 -13.05
C GLU A 55 2.84 7.65 -12.55
N LYS A 56 3.50 7.69 -11.38
CA LYS A 56 4.06 6.48 -10.74
C LYS A 56 2.97 5.48 -10.35
N ILE A 57 1.88 5.95 -9.75
CA ILE A 57 0.71 5.12 -9.43
C ILE A 57 0.08 4.58 -10.71
N ARG A 58 -0.15 5.43 -11.72
CA ARG A 58 -0.72 5.04 -13.00
C ARG A 58 0.06 3.89 -13.64
N ALA A 59 1.37 4.04 -13.79
CA ALA A 59 2.23 3.01 -14.36
C ALA A 59 2.20 1.71 -13.55
N ARG A 60 2.15 1.82 -12.21
CA ARG A 60 2.05 0.65 -11.32
C ARG A 60 0.71 -0.07 -11.45
N ALA A 61 -0.38 0.68 -11.55
CA ALA A 61 -1.74 0.15 -11.71
C ALA A 61 -1.86 -0.62 -13.04
N VAL A 62 -1.41 -0.02 -14.15
CA VAL A 62 -1.39 -0.71 -15.46
C VAL A 62 -0.64 -2.03 -15.38
N TYR A 63 0.56 -2.01 -14.80
CA TYR A 63 1.39 -3.21 -14.67
C TYR A 63 0.69 -4.33 -13.90
N GLU A 64 0.08 -4.01 -12.75
CA GLU A 64 -0.62 -5.02 -11.95
C GLU A 64 -1.89 -5.53 -12.64
N ILE A 65 -2.63 -4.67 -13.34
CA ILE A 65 -3.83 -5.09 -14.08
C ILE A 65 -3.44 -5.97 -15.26
N GLU A 66 -2.43 -5.62 -16.05
CA GLU A 66 -1.94 -6.47 -17.16
C GLU A 66 -1.38 -7.81 -16.68
N LYS A 67 -0.77 -7.82 -15.50
CA LYS A 67 -0.25 -9.05 -14.88
C LYS A 67 -1.38 -9.96 -14.42
N ALA A 68 -2.40 -9.38 -13.79
CA ALA A 68 -3.57 -10.10 -13.27
C ALA A 68 -4.50 -10.59 -14.39
N SER A 69 -4.80 -9.74 -15.38
CA SER A 69 -5.67 -10.11 -16.50
C SER A 69 -4.97 -11.05 -17.49
N GLY A 70 -3.65 -10.96 -17.64
CA GLY A 70 -2.91 -11.68 -18.67
C GLY A 70 -3.03 -11.05 -20.06
N GLY A 71 -3.92 -10.07 -20.23
CA GLY A 71 -4.15 -9.32 -21.47
C GLY A 71 -3.39 -8.00 -21.53
N ARG A 72 -3.49 -7.32 -22.67
CA ARG A 72 -3.00 -5.94 -22.82
C ARG A 72 -4.08 -4.98 -22.34
N VAL A 73 -3.71 -4.02 -21.50
CA VAL A 73 -4.66 -3.04 -20.95
C VAL A 73 -4.39 -1.69 -21.57
N GLU A 74 -5.41 -1.09 -22.17
CA GLU A 74 -5.37 0.27 -22.65
C GLU A 74 -6.16 1.16 -21.69
N ILE A 75 -5.44 2.09 -21.07
CA ILE A 75 -6.02 3.07 -20.17
C ILE A 75 -6.00 4.46 -20.80
N GLY A 76 -7.12 5.17 -20.69
CA GLY A 76 -7.24 6.56 -21.12
C GLY A 76 -6.69 7.54 -20.08
N ALA A 77 -7.50 8.56 -19.79
CA ALA A 77 -7.22 9.54 -18.76
C ALA A 77 -7.22 8.87 -17.38
N PHE A 78 -6.23 9.22 -16.56
CA PHE A 78 -6.09 8.75 -15.18
C PHE A 78 -6.33 9.93 -14.24
N ARG A 79 -7.33 9.82 -13.37
CA ARG A 79 -7.62 10.80 -12.31
C ARG A 79 -7.36 10.14 -10.98
N TYR A 80 -6.71 10.87 -10.08
CA TYR A 80 -6.34 10.38 -8.76
C TYR A 80 -6.68 11.42 -7.70
N ASP A 81 -7.38 10.98 -6.67
CA ASP A 81 -7.66 11.71 -5.46
C ASP A 81 -6.97 11.00 -4.29
N TRP A 82 -5.88 11.59 -3.82
CA TRP A 82 -5.10 11.05 -2.71
C TRP A 82 -5.85 11.13 -1.37
N SER A 83 -6.75 12.10 -1.22
CA SER A 83 -7.47 12.35 0.03
C SER A 83 -8.54 11.31 0.28
N SER A 84 -9.25 10.90 -0.78
CA SER A 84 -10.24 9.81 -0.74
C SER A 84 -9.65 8.45 -1.13
N LEU A 85 -8.33 8.38 -1.37
CA LEU A 85 -7.63 7.21 -1.89
C LEU A 85 -8.36 6.57 -3.08
N THR A 86 -8.83 7.40 -4.00
CA THR A 86 -9.62 6.96 -5.14
C THR A 86 -8.87 7.24 -6.43
N PHE A 87 -8.95 6.33 -7.38
CA PHE A 87 -8.51 6.59 -8.74
C PHE A 87 -9.59 6.21 -9.74
N GLU A 88 -9.59 6.90 -10.87
CA GLU A 88 -10.55 6.73 -11.95
C GLU A 88 -9.81 6.66 -13.28
N ILE A 89 -10.22 5.72 -14.12
CA ILE A 89 -9.66 5.50 -15.45
C ILE A 89 -10.79 5.63 -16.46
N ALA A 90 -10.62 6.50 -17.45
CA ALA A 90 -11.63 6.73 -18.49
C ALA A 90 -10.99 7.08 -19.86
N PRO A 91 -11.24 6.32 -20.94
CA PRO A 91 -11.86 4.98 -20.98
C PRO A 91 -10.92 3.88 -20.46
N PHE A 92 -11.49 2.70 -20.14
CA PHE A 92 -10.75 1.51 -19.75
C PHE A 92 -11.06 0.35 -20.70
N VAL A 93 -10.03 -0.24 -21.31
CA VAL A 93 -10.15 -1.33 -22.28
C VAL A 93 -9.16 -2.43 -21.94
N VAL A 94 -9.62 -3.68 -21.96
CA VAL A 94 -8.77 -4.86 -21.84
C VAL A 94 -8.90 -5.67 -23.12
N HIS A 95 -7.74 -5.91 -23.74
CA HIS A 95 -7.61 -6.78 -24.89
C HIS A 95 -7.17 -8.17 -24.44
N GLY A 96 -7.85 -9.19 -24.94
CA GLY A 96 -7.53 -10.60 -24.77
C GLY A 96 -6.65 -11.14 -25.90
N THR A 97 -7.08 -12.23 -26.51
CA THR A 97 -6.40 -12.92 -27.63
C THR A 97 -6.99 -12.55 -29.00
N GLU A 98 -7.86 -11.55 -29.06
CA GLU A 98 -8.61 -11.16 -30.24
C GLU A 98 -7.72 -10.48 -31.28
N PRO A 99 -8.08 -10.58 -32.57
CA PRO A 99 -7.49 -9.73 -33.60
C PRO A 99 -7.82 -8.25 -33.34
N ALA A 100 -6.90 -7.34 -33.71
CA ALA A 100 -7.07 -5.90 -33.53
C ALA A 100 -8.29 -5.29 -34.26
N SER A 101 -8.88 -6.02 -35.21
CA SER A 101 -10.09 -5.62 -35.94
C SER A 101 -11.40 -5.94 -35.20
N GLU A 102 -11.33 -6.73 -34.13
CA GLU A 102 -12.49 -7.22 -33.40
C GLU A 102 -12.73 -6.43 -32.12
N ALA A 103 -13.93 -6.54 -31.55
CA ALA A 103 -14.27 -5.83 -30.33
C ALA A 103 -13.46 -6.38 -29.14
N PRO A 104 -12.95 -5.50 -28.26
CA PRO A 104 -12.06 -5.93 -27.19
C PRO A 104 -12.80 -6.80 -26.16
N LEU A 105 -12.07 -7.69 -25.49
CA LEU A 105 -12.61 -8.57 -24.44
C LEU A 105 -13.44 -7.79 -23.41
N PHE A 106 -12.93 -6.64 -22.95
CA PHE A 106 -13.63 -5.78 -22.01
C PHE A 106 -13.46 -4.31 -22.37
N ARG A 107 -14.55 -3.54 -22.25
CA ARG A 107 -14.54 -2.07 -22.37
C ARG A 107 -15.48 -1.45 -21.35
N ALA A 108 -15.04 -0.38 -20.70
CA ALA A 108 -15.86 0.48 -19.87
C ALA A 108 -15.60 1.95 -20.21
N GLU A 109 -16.60 2.79 -20.04
CA GLU A 109 -16.47 4.24 -20.21
C GLU A 109 -15.63 4.84 -19.09
N SER A 110 -15.88 4.43 -17.85
CA SER A 110 -15.07 4.77 -16.70
C SER A 110 -15.00 3.62 -15.71
N VAL A 111 -13.86 3.49 -15.03
CA VAL A 111 -13.66 2.57 -13.90
C VAL A 111 -13.10 3.37 -12.74
N LYS A 112 -13.85 3.45 -11.66
CA LYS A 112 -13.47 4.15 -10.43
C LYS A 112 -13.27 3.16 -9.29
N VAL A 113 -12.10 3.22 -8.68
CA VAL A 113 -11.69 2.31 -7.60
C VAL A 113 -11.34 3.13 -6.37
N GLY A 114 -12.02 2.87 -5.27
CA GLY A 114 -11.69 3.42 -3.96
C GLY A 114 -10.89 2.40 -3.15
N LEU A 115 -9.78 2.83 -2.56
CA LEU A 115 -8.91 2.00 -1.74
C LEU A 115 -9.08 2.30 -0.25
N LYS A 116 -8.84 1.29 0.58
CA LYS A 116 -8.77 1.44 2.04
C LYS A 116 -7.46 0.84 2.55
N ILE A 117 -6.73 1.62 3.34
CA ILE A 117 -5.52 1.14 4.01
C ILE A 117 -5.95 0.34 5.24
N ILE A 118 -5.69 -0.97 5.23
CA ILE A 118 -5.89 -1.84 6.39
C ILE A 118 -4.70 -1.68 7.34
N SER A 119 -3.48 -1.69 6.80
CA SER A 119 -2.26 -1.52 7.59
C SER A 119 -1.14 -0.86 6.80
N ALA A 120 -0.75 0.36 7.19
CA ALA A 120 0.40 1.03 6.60
C ALA A 120 1.73 0.31 6.91
N PHE A 121 1.86 -0.29 8.11
CA PHE A 121 3.07 -1.02 8.52
C PHE A 121 3.28 -2.33 7.75
N LYS A 122 2.19 -3.06 7.47
CA LYS A 122 2.24 -4.30 6.68
C LYS A 122 2.15 -4.07 5.16
N ARG A 123 1.96 -2.82 4.72
CA ARG A 123 1.67 -2.43 3.33
C ARG A 123 0.44 -3.14 2.78
N ASP A 124 -0.59 -3.23 3.62
CA ASP A 124 -1.83 -3.94 3.33
C ASP A 124 -2.93 -2.94 2.95
N VAL A 125 -3.45 -3.10 1.73
CA VAL A 125 -4.41 -2.20 1.09
C VAL A 125 -5.46 -3.05 0.39
N ASP A 126 -6.72 -2.71 0.59
CA ASP A 126 -7.87 -3.42 0.04
C ASP A 126 -8.75 -2.48 -0.81
N ILE A 127 -9.57 -3.06 -1.67
CA ILE A 127 -10.53 -2.34 -2.50
C ILE A 127 -11.79 -2.09 -1.66
N ALA A 128 -12.03 -0.82 -1.33
CA ALA A 128 -13.22 -0.41 -0.60
C ALA A 128 -14.45 -0.26 -1.50
N SER A 129 -14.24 0.15 -2.75
CA SER A 129 -15.31 0.31 -3.73
C SER A 129 -14.80 0.17 -5.16
N LEU A 130 -15.67 -0.35 -6.02
CA LEU A 130 -15.43 -0.49 -7.45
C LEU A 130 -16.71 -0.07 -8.18
N TYR A 131 -16.61 0.99 -8.99
CA TYR A 131 -17.68 1.46 -9.86
C TYR A 131 -17.22 1.35 -11.31
N VAL A 132 -18.08 0.78 -12.14
CA VAL A 132 -17.79 0.55 -13.56
C VAL A 132 -18.95 1.11 -14.36
N GLU A 133 -18.69 2.13 -15.18
CA GLU A 133 -19.71 2.76 -16.02
C GLU A 133 -19.71 2.13 -17.42
N GLN A 134 -20.92 1.76 -17.86
CA GLN A 134 -21.20 1.15 -19.15
C GLN A 134 -20.24 -0.02 -19.50
N PRO A 135 -20.15 -1.08 -18.67
CA PRO A 135 -19.34 -2.23 -18.99
C PRO A 135 -19.88 -2.97 -20.22
N LYS A 136 -18.98 -3.30 -21.14
CA LYS A 136 -19.23 -4.15 -22.32
C LYS A 136 -18.20 -5.27 -22.31
N VAL A 137 -18.68 -6.51 -22.45
CA VAL A 137 -17.87 -7.72 -22.47
C VAL A 137 -18.10 -8.43 -23.79
N ASN A 138 -17.03 -8.75 -24.52
CA ASN A 138 -17.12 -9.50 -25.76
C ASN A 138 -16.39 -10.83 -25.58
N LEU A 139 -17.15 -11.92 -25.49
CA LEU A 139 -16.61 -13.26 -25.39
C LEU A 139 -16.75 -13.97 -26.73
N LEU A 140 -15.61 -14.29 -27.33
CA LEU A 140 -15.54 -15.08 -28.56
C LEU A 140 -15.20 -16.51 -28.20
N VAL A 141 -15.85 -17.45 -28.89
CA VAL A 141 -15.57 -18.88 -28.80
C VAL A 141 -15.29 -19.36 -30.21
N ASP A 142 -14.09 -19.86 -30.45
CA ASP A 142 -13.71 -20.38 -31.75
C ASP A 142 -14.22 -21.83 -31.96
N ALA A 143 -14.04 -22.36 -33.18
CA ALA A 143 -14.42 -23.72 -33.54
C ALA A 143 -13.66 -24.81 -32.74
N SER A 144 -12.54 -24.46 -32.10
CA SER A 144 -11.77 -25.35 -31.22
C SER A 144 -12.26 -25.33 -29.76
N GLY A 145 -13.28 -24.50 -29.45
CA GLY A 145 -13.78 -24.29 -28.10
C GLY A 145 -12.88 -23.37 -27.25
N THR A 146 -11.87 -22.74 -27.86
CA THR A 146 -10.98 -21.80 -27.18
C THR A 146 -11.68 -20.44 -27.09
N THR A 147 -11.54 -19.79 -25.93
CA THR A 147 -12.15 -18.48 -25.68
C THR A 147 -11.14 -17.35 -25.81
N ASN A 148 -11.65 -16.13 -25.95
CA ASN A 148 -10.84 -14.93 -26.01
C ASN A 148 -10.23 -14.47 -24.65
N ILE A 149 -10.23 -15.32 -23.64
CA ILE A 149 -9.74 -14.98 -22.30
C ILE A 149 -8.25 -15.31 -22.20
N PRO A 150 -7.37 -14.33 -21.98
CA PRO A 150 -5.95 -14.58 -21.84
C PRO A 150 -5.65 -15.33 -20.53
N LYS A 151 -4.59 -16.13 -20.54
CA LYS A 151 -4.10 -16.79 -19.32
C LYS A 151 -3.33 -15.77 -18.47
N PRO A 152 -3.61 -15.63 -17.17
CA PRO A 152 -2.86 -14.72 -16.29
C PRO A 152 -1.35 -14.97 -16.36
N LYS A 153 -0.54 -13.90 -16.39
CA LYS A 153 0.93 -14.00 -16.53
C LYS A 153 1.59 -14.65 -15.32
N THR A 154 0.96 -14.55 -14.15
CA THR A 154 1.33 -15.33 -12.97
C THR A 154 0.36 -16.48 -12.83
N GLN A 155 0.79 -17.66 -13.26
CA GLN A 155 0.29 -18.88 -12.63
C GLN A 155 0.70 -18.76 -11.16
N THR A 156 -0.26 -18.64 -10.26
CA THR A 156 0.01 -18.89 -8.84
C THR A 156 0.53 -20.31 -8.79
N LYS A 157 1.86 -20.48 -8.79
CA LYS A 157 2.48 -21.69 -8.27
C LYS A 157 2.08 -21.73 -6.81
N SER A 158 0.92 -22.31 -6.54
CA SER A 158 0.63 -22.84 -5.23
C SER A 158 1.64 -23.96 -5.05
N ASP A 159 2.75 -23.65 -4.39
CA ASP A 159 3.76 -24.63 -3.97
C ASP A 159 3.26 -25.48 -2.79
N LYS A 160 1.94 -25.47 -2.57
CA LYS A 160 1.25 -26.18 -1.51
C LYS A 160 0.12 -26.97 -2.11
N ASP A 161 0.15 -28.25 -1.78
CA ASP A 161 -0.81 -29.26 -2.19
C ASP A 161 -2.23 -28.80 -1.80
N PRO A 162 -3.19 -28.73 -2.73
CA PRO A 162 -4.56 -28.30 -2.45
C PRO A 162 -5.25 -29.08 -1.31
N ILE A 163 -4.73 -30.26 -0.96
CA ILE A 163 -5.24 -31.07 0.16
C ILE A 163 -4.86 -30.45 1.53
N GLU A 164 -3.70 -29.79 1.66
CA GLU A 164 -3.29 -29.17 2.93
C GLU A 164 -4.18 -27.97 3.29
N GLN A 165 -4.69 -27.22 2.30
CA GLN A 165 -5.57 -26.07 2.54
C GLN A 165 -6.94 -26.47 3.10
N ILE A 166 -7.44 -27.65 2.74
CA ILE A 166 -8.72 -28.15 3.25
C ILE A 166 -8.58 -28.66 4.69
N LEU A 167 -7.39 -29.17 5.04
CA LEU A 167 -7.11 -29.73 6.36
C LEU A 167 -6.84 -28.67 7.44
N GLU A 168 -6.33 -27.49 7.08
CA GLU A 168 -6.15 -26.36 8.00
C GLU A 168 -7.46 -25.64 8.38
N LEU A 169 -8.57 -25.92 7.69
CA LEU A 169 -9.88 -25.32 7.95
C LEU A 169 -10.79 -26.15 8.87
N ALA A 170 -10.36 -27.35 9.29
CA ALA A 170 -11.10 -28.24 10.20
C ALA A 170 -10.48 -28.25 11.60
#